data_AF-W9L4N8-F1
#
_entry.id   AF-W9L4N8-F1
#
_cell.length_a   1.000
_cell.length_b   1.000
_cell.length_c   1.000
_cell.angle_alpha   90.00
_cell.angle_beta   90.00
_cell.angle_gamma   90.00
#
_symmetry.space_group_name_H-M   'P 1'
#
loop_
_entity.id
_entity.type
_entity.pdbx_description
1 polymer ?
#
loop_
_entity_poly.entity_id
_entity_poly.type
_entity_poly.pdbx_seq_one_letter_code
_entity_poly.pdbx_strand_id
1 'polypeptide(L)'
;MTVEFECGFSIYPPLPPTPSNHFHYALFLSRLRTTFSHRNHPSISNPLLITDADSAFYYFTLPKYPKIPANPEHCNYFLSFRLSFGNGGLPRDVAVSHIMEVFFIAKEYFVERVRCWNEMHRMRRNGYYTPTVVEEAEEEVRKLCKAMIPNSMVTETVVETPEEENVVEVGALALLG
;
A
#
# COMPACT_ATOMS: atom_id res chain seq x y z
N MET A 1 -16.38 -27.53 12.10
CA MET A 1 -15.62 -26.75 11.10
C MET A 1 -16.42 -25.51 10.78
N THR A 2 -15.99 -24.35 11.28
CA THR A 2 -16.59 -23.06 10.90
C THR A 2 -15.95 -22.59 9.60
N VAL A 3 -16.79 -22.28 8.62
CA VAL A 3 -16.41 -21.88 7.26
C VAL A 3 -15.92 -20.43 7.27
N GLU A 4 -14.76 -20.18 6.68
CA GLU A 4 -14.30 -18.84 6.33
C GLU A 4 -14.95 -18.45 5.00
N PHE A 5 -15.51 -17.24 4.94
CA PHE A 5 -16.16 -16.74 3.74
C PHE A 5 -15.43 -15.50 3.23
N GLU A 6 -15.41 -15.34 1.92
CA GLU A 6 -14.83 -14.17 1.26
C GLU A 6 -15.91 -13.28 0.61
N CYS A 7 -15.64 -11.99 0.63
CA CYS A 7 -16.38 -11.00 -0.14
C CYS A 7 -15.44 -9.92 -0.65
N GLY A 8 -15.90 -9.18 -1.67
CA GLY A 8 -15.07 -8.17 -2.28
C GLY A 8 -15.66 -7.59 -3.56
N PHE A 9 -14.79 -6.95 -4.31
CA PHE A 9 -15.08 -6.52 -5.66
C PHE A 9 -13.84 -6.65 -6.55
N SER A 10 -14.07 -6.75 -7.86
CA SER A 10 -13.02 -6.78 -8.87
C SER A 10 -13.17 -5.60 -9.82
N ILE A 11 -12.05 -5.15 -10.40
CA ILE A 11 -12.05 -4.19 -11.51
C ILE A 11 -11.94 -4.99 -12.81
N TYR A 12 -13.05 -5.20 -13.51
CA TYR A 12 -13.12 -6.05 -14.69
C TYR A 12 -13.81 -5.36 -15.88
N PRO A 13 -13.16 -5.32 -17.06
CA PRO A 13 -11.76 -5.73 -17.31
C PRO A 13 -10.76 -4.83 -16.58
N PRO A 14 -9.46 -5.23 -16.45
CA PRO A 14 -8.44 -4.41 -15.78
C PRO A 14 -8.38 -3.01 -16.38
N LEU A 15 -7.99 -2.01 -15.58
CA LEU A 15 -7.82 -0.63 -16.07
C LEU A 15 -6.65 -0.59 -17.05
N PRO A 16 -6.84 -0.17 -18.32
CA PRO A 16 -5.72 0.08 -19.21
C PRO A 16 -4.82 1.20 -18.65
N PRO A 17 -3.48 1.11 -18.76
CA PRO A 17 -2.56 2.12 -18.25
C PRO A 17 -2.53 3.36 -19.17
N THR A 18 -3.64 4.08 -19.20
CA THR A 18 -3.81 5.31 -20.00
C THR A 18 -3.72 6.53 -19.09
N PRO A 19 -3.33 7.72 -19.62
CA PRO A 19 -3.28 8.94 -18.82
C PRO A 19 -4.59 9.25 -18.08
N SER A 20 -5.74 8.99 -18.72
CA SER A 20 -7.05 9.18 -18.09
C SER A 20 -7.26 8.25 -16.89
N ASN A 21 -6.88 6.98 -17.01
CA ASN A 21 -7.01 6.04 -15.90
C ASN A 21 -6.00 6.32 -14.79
N HIS A 22 -4.78 6.76 -15.10
CA HIS A 22 -3.82 7.19 -14.10
C HIS A 22 -4.39 8.38 -13.30
N PHE A 23 -4.99 9.36 -13.98
CA PHE A 23 -5.63 10.50 -13.34
C PHE A 23 -6.80 10.07 -12.42
N HIS A 24 -7.75 9.28 -12.92
CA HIS A 24 -8.87 8.81 -12.10
C HIS A 24 -8.41 7.91 -10.94
N TYR A 25 -7.38 7.11 -11.15
CA TYR A 25 -6.81 6.28 -10.11
C TYR A 25 -6.11 7.13 -9.03
N ALA A 26 -5.40 8.20 -9.41
CA ALA A 26 -4.83 9.15 -8.45
C ALA A 26 -5.92 9.83 -7.60
N LEU A 27 -7.05 10.21 -8.21
CA LEU A 27 -8.21 10.74 -7.47
C LEU A 27 -8.81 9.69 -6.54
N PHE A 28 -8.95 8.44 -7.00
CA PHE A 28 -9.38 7.32 -6.18
C PHE A 28 -8.48 7.14 -4.94
N LEU A 29 -7.16 7.10 -5.12
CA LEU A 29 -6.19 6.99 -4.02
C LEU A 29 -6.29 8.16 -3.04
N SER A 30 -6.44 9.39 -3.55
CA SER A 30 -6.63 10.58 -2.73
C SER A 30 -7.93 10.51 -1.93
N ARG A 31 -9.01 10.02 -2.54
CA ARG A 31 -10.30 9.81 -1.88
C ARG A 31 -10.22 8.75 -0.78
N LEU A 32 -9.48 7.67 -0.99
CA LEU A 32 -9.23 6.66 0.06
C LEU A 32 -8.48 7.27 1.25
N ARG A 33 -7.40 8.01 1.00
CA ARG A 33 -6.63 8.70 2.05
C ARG A 33 -7.53 9.63 2.87
N THR A 34 -8.21 10.56 2.20
CA THR A 34 -9.10 11.52 2.88
C THR A 34 -10.22 10.85 3.66
N THR A 35 -10.72 9.69 3.21
CA THR A 35 -11.80 8.97 3.88
C THR A 35 -11.32 8.15 5.07
N PHE A 36 -10.16 7.50 4.98
CA PHE A 36 -9.73 6.46 5.92
C PHE A 36 -8.49 6.81 6.76
N SER A 37 -7.68 7.81 6.42
CA SER A 37 -6.42 8.12 7.14
C SER A 37 -6.60 8.51 8.60
N HIS A 38 -7.78 9.01 9.00
CA HIS A 38 -8.09 9.36 10.39
C HIS A 38 -8.93 8.29 11.11
N ARG A 39 -9.24 7.19 10.44
CA ARG A 39 -10.03 6.10 11.02
C ARG A 39 -9.10 5.05 11.57
N ASN A 40 -9.41 4.55 12.76
CA ASN A 40 -8.72 3.42 13.35
C ASN A 40 -9.49 2.12 13.06
N HIS A 41 -8.77 1.01 13.11
CA HIS A 41 -9.39 -0.31 13.05
C HIS A 41 -10.39 -0.48 14.20
N PRO A 42 -11.57 -1.09 13.97
CA PRO A 42 -12.62 -1.21 14.99
C PRO A 42 -12.20 -1.95 16.27
N SER A 43 -11.18 -2.80 16.19
CA SER A 43 -10.74 -3.68 17.30
C SER A 43 -9.34 -3.41 17.82
N ILE A 44 -8.52 -2.60 17.13
CA ILE A 44 -7.13 -2.31 17.52
C ILE A 44 -6.83 -0.84 17.26
N SER A 45 -5.95 -0.22 18.06
CA SER A 45 -5.61 1.20 17.95
C SER A 45 -4.77 1.57 16.71
N ASN A 46 -4.67 0.68 15.72
CA ASN A 46 -3.91 0.92 14.51
C ASN A 46 -4.77 1.69 13.48
N PRO A 47 -4.14 2.49 12.60
CA PRO A 47 -4.84 3.12 11.49
C PRO A 47 -5.53 2.08 10.60
N LEU A 48 -6.73 2.38 10.11
CA LEU A 48 -7.47 1.51 9.20
C LEU A 48 -6.79 1.41 7.83
N LEU A 49 -6.17 2.50 7.38
CA LEU A 49 -5.42 2.59 6.12
C LEU A 49 -3.98 3.00 6.43
N ILE A 50 -3.03 2.17 5.98
CA ILE A 50 -1.59 2.42 6.06
C ILE A 50 -1.10 2.76 4.65
N THR A 51 -0.45 3.91 4.49
CA THR A 51 0.00 4.41 3.17
C THR A 51 1.51 4.64 3.05
N ASP A 52 2.24 4.37 4.13
CA ASP A 52 3.64 4.69 4.34
C ASP A 52 4.50 3.47 4.68
N ALA A 53 3.90 2.29 4.87
CA ALA A 53 4.64 1.06 5.18
C ALA A 53 5.46 0.52 3.99
N ASP A 54 5.02 0.79 2.76
CA ASP A 54 5.67 0.32 1.54
C ASP A 54 5.28 1.25 0.38
N SER A 55 6.22 1.52 -0.53
CA SER A 55 5.99 2.37 -1.70
C SER A 55 5.08 1.72 -2.75
N ALA A 56 4.91 0.39 -2.69
CA ALA A 56 4.13 -0.35 -3.67
C ALA A 56 2.62 -0.31 -3.39
N PHE A 57 2.17 -0.29 -2.14
CA PHE A 57 0.76 -0.47 -1.80
C PHE A 57 0.27 0.40 -0.64
N TYR A 58 -1.01 0.76 -0.70
CA TYR A 58 -1.78 1.05 0.51
C TYR A 58 -2.36 -0.25 1.06
N TYR A 59 -2.33 -0.38 2.38
CA TYR A 59 -2.82 -1.55 3.11
C TYR A 59 -3.99 -1.16 3.98
N PHE A 60 -5.08 -1.92 3.90
CA PHE A 60 -6.11 -1.85 4.92
C PHE A 60 -5.74 -2.81 6.05
N THR A 61 -5.79 -2.36 7.31
CA THR A 61 -5.54 -3.21 8.50
C THR A 61 -6.71 -4.14 8.83
N LEU A 62 -7.29 -4.73 7.78
CA LEU A 62 -8.39 -5.68 7.84
C LEU A 62 -7.81 -7.10 7.62
N PRO A 63 -8.55 -8.18 7.94
CA PRO A 63 -8.08 -9.54 7.74
C PRO A 63 -7.53 -9.79 6.33
N LYS A 64 -6.38 -10.47 6.26
CA LYS A 64 -5.59 -10.73 5.04
C LYS A 64 -4.98 -9.47 4.36
N TYR A 65 -5.04 -8.31 5.00
CA TYR A 65 -4.40 -7.06 4.56
C TYR A 65 -4.65 -6.71 3.09
N PRO A 66 -5.89 -6.35 2.70
CA PRO A 66 -6.20 -5.95 1.33
C PRO A 66 -5.27 -4.83 0.86
N LYS A 67 -4.77 -4.97 -0.37
CA LYS A 67 -3.77 -4.08 -0.94
C LYS A 67 -4.32 -3.35 -2.14
N ILE A 68 -3.88 -2.11 -2.30
CA ILE A 68 -4.20 -1.26 -3.45
C ILE A 68 -2.89 -0.66 -3.94
N PRO A 69 -2.49 -0.85 -5.21
CA PRO A 69 -1.28 -0.24 -5.75
C PRO A 69 -1.23 1.26 -5.46
N ALA A 70 -0.13 1.74 -4.88
CA ALA A 70 0.02 3.11 -4.41
C ALA A 70 0.45 4.09 -5.53
N ASN A 71 0.99 3.57 -6.64
CA ASN A 71 1.35 4.37 -7.81
C ASN A 71 0.22 4.32 -8.86
N PRO A 72 -0.35 5.46 -9.29
CA PRO A 72 -1.33 5.52 -10.37
C PRO A 72 -0.88 4.93 -11.71
N GLU A 73 0.41 4.89 -11.99
CA GLU A 73 0.96 4.24 -13.20
C GLU A 73 0.78 2.72 -13.19
N HIS A 74 0.53 2.13 -12.02
CA HIS A 74 0.33 0.70 -11.83
C HIS A 74 -1.17 0.33 -11.69
N CYS A 75 -2.08 1.22 -12.12
CA CYS A 75 -3.52 1.02 -11.95
C CYS A 75 -4.05 -0.25 -12.62
N ASN A 76 -3.38 -0.73 -13.67
CA ASN A 76 -3.72 -1.96 -14.38
C ASN A 76 -3.56 -3.23 -13.53
N TYR A 77 -2.78 -3.16 -12.44
CA TYR A 77 -2.57 -4.26 -11.51
C TYR A 77 -3.55 -4.26 -10.34
N PHE A 78 -4.42 -3.24 -10.21
CA PHE A 78 -5.50 -3.28 -9.21
C PHE A 78 -6.66 -4.15 -9.71
N LEU A 79 -6.58 -5.45 -9.43
CA LEU A 79 -7.53 -6.43 -9.96
C LEU A 79 -8.70 -6.71 -9.01
N SER A 80 -8.44 -6.79 -7.71
CA SER A 80 -9.47 -7.14 -6.73
C SER A 80 -9.17 -6.56 -5.35
N PHE A 81 -10.24 -6.20 -4.64
CA PHE A 81 -10.22 -5.95 -3.21
C PHE A 81 -11.00 -7.07 -2.52
N ARG A 82 -10.37 -7.79 -1.60
CA ARG A 82 -10.90 -9.02 -0.99
C ARG A 82 -10.79 -8.96 0.52
N LEU A 83 -11.85 -9.33 1.23
CA LEU A 83 -11.85 -9.55 2.66
C LEU A 83 -12.41 -10.91 3.02
N SER A 84 -11.91 -11.44 4.13
CA SER A 84 -12.43 -12.63 4.79
C SER A 84 -13.25 -12.26 6.03
N PHE A 85 -14.34 -13.00 6.25
CA PHE A 85 -15.15 -12.93 7.45
C PHE A 85 -15.51 -14.34 7.96
N GLY A 86 -15.85 -14.44 9.25
CA GLY A 86 -16.07 -15.73 9.91
C GLY A 86 -14.96 -16.05 10.91
N ASN A 87 -14.51 -17.31 10.95
CA ASN A 87 -13.55 -17.75 11.97
C ASN A 87 -12.19 -17.03 11.83
N GLY A 88 -11.78 -16.29 12.86
CA GLY A 88 -10.54 -15.50 12.83
C GLY A 88 -10.59 -14.26 11.91
N GLY A 89 -11.75 -13.95 11.31
CA GLY A 89 -11.99 -12.76 10.49
C GLY A 89 -12.84 -11.71 11.20
N LEU A 90 -13.30 -10.70 10.45
CA LEU A 90 -14.24 -9.71 10.98
C LEU A 90 -15.66 -10.29 11.07
N PRO A 91 -16.53 -9.75 11.94
CA PRO A 91 -17.97 -9.95 11.83
C PRO A 91 -18.46 -9.61 10.42
N ARG A 92 -19.41 -10.39 9.89
CA ARG A 92 -19.89 -10.30 8.50
C ARG A 92 -20.36 -8.89 8.16
N ASP A 93 -21.19 -8.31 9.01
CA ASP A 93 -21.75 -6.97 8.87
C ASP A 93 -20.66 -5.89 8.78
N VAL A 94 -19.63 -6.01 9.63
CA VAL A 94 -18.47 -5.11 9.62
C VAL A 94 -17.65 -5.27 8.34
N ALA A 95 -17.36 -6.52 7.93
CA ALA A 95 -16.62 -6.80 6.70
C ALA A 95 -17.34 -6.26 5.46
N VAL A 96 -18.66 -6.51 5.35
CA VAL A 96 -19.48 -6.01 4.25
C VAL A 96 -19.52 -4.48 4.27
N SER A 97 -19.65 -3.83 5.43
CA SER A 97 -19.65 -2.36 5.52
C SER A 97 -18.35 -1.77 4.94
N HIS A 98 -17.19 -2.27 5.37
CA HIS A 98 -15.91 -1.76 4.87
C HIS A 98 -15.71 -1.98 3.37
N ILE A 99 -16.11 -3.16 2.85
CA ILE A 99 -16.05 -3.42 1.40
C ILE A 99 -16.95 -2.47 0.65
N MET A 100 -18.18 -2.24 1.14
CA MET A 100 -19.14 -1.39 0.45
C MET A 100 -18.65 0.06 0.40
N GLU A 101 -18.01 0.57 1.45
CA GLU A 101 -17.40 1.91 1.42
C GLU A 101 -16.31 2.03 0.35
N VAL A 102 -15.35 1.10 0.31
CA VAL A 102 -14.28 1.11 -0.71
C VAL A 102 -14.87 0.85 -2.10
N PHE A 103 -15.88 0.00 -2.22
CA PHE A 103 -16.59 -0.30 -3.46
C PHE A 103 -17.30 0.93 -4.02
N PHE A 104 -18.00 1.71 -3.20
CA PHE A 104 -18.68 2.92 -3.65
C PHE A 104 -17.69 3.98 -4.12
N ILE A 105 -16.58 4.16 -3.40
CA ILE A 105 -15.49 5.02 -3.85
C ILE A 105 -14.93 4.52 -5.19
N ALA A 106 -14.63 3.22 -5.33
CA ALA A 106 -14.16 2.66 -6.59
C ALA A 106 -15.18 2.85 -7.73
N LYS A 107 -16.48 2.73 -7.43
CA LYS A 107 -17.58 2.93 -8.39
C LYS A 107 -17.65 4.36 -8.92
N GLU A 108 -17.37 5.36 -8.10
CA GLU A 108 -17.33 6.76 -8.53
C GLU A 108 -16.27 7.01 -9.61
N TYR A 109 -15.12 6.32 -9.54
CA TYR A 109 -13.98 6.55 -10.44
C TYR A 109 -13.88 5.55 -11.60
N PHE A 110 -14.31 4.30 -11.41
CA PHE A 110 -14.15 3.22 -12.39
C PHE A 110 -15.48 2.67 -12.93
N VAL A 111 -16.60 3.22 -12.45
CA VAL A 111 -17.96 3.06 -12.99
C VAL A 111 -18.31 1.60 -13.28
N GLU A 112 -18.49 1.23 -14.56
CA GLU A 112 -18.99 -0.08 -14.96
C GLU A 112 -17.99 -1.21 -14.75
N ARG A 113 -16.70 -0.90 -14.53
CA ARG A 113 -15.65 -1.91 -14.33
C ARG A 113 -15.70 -2.53 -12.95
N VAL A 114 -16.25 -1.84 -11.95
CA VAL A 114 -16.30 -2.37 -10.58
C VAL A 114 -17.41 -3.42 -10.47
N ARG A 115 -17.05 -4.66 -10.10
CA ARG A 115 -17.98 -5.78 -9.99
C ARG A 115 -17.90 -6.38 -8.59
N CYS A 116 -18.95 -6.24 -7.79
CA CYS A 116 -19.02 -6.86 -6.47
C CYS A 116 -19.21 -8.38 -6.60
N TRP A 117 -18.71 -9.10 -5.60
CA TRP A 117 -18.88 -10.54 -5.48
C TRP A 117 -18.81 -10.94 -4.00
N ASN A 118 -19.45 -12.05 -3.67
CA ASN A 118 -19.37 -12.65 -2.34
C ASN A 118 -19.61 -14.16 -2.45
N GLU A 119 -19.06 -14.92 -1.51
CA GLU A 119 -19.21 -16.38 -1.49
C GLU A 119 -20.56 -16.86 -0.95
N MET A 120 -21.35 -15.96 -0.35
CA MET A 120 -22.63 -16.30 0.28
C MET A 120 -23.83 -16.32 -0.66
N HIS A 121 -23.83 -15.50 -1.71
CA HIS A 121 -24.93 -15.43 -2.68
C HIS A 121 -24.53 -16.06 -4.02
N ARG A 122 -25.53 -16.40 -4.85
CA ARG A 122 -25.38 -16.94 -6.22
C ARG A 122 -24.65 -15.99 -7.22
N MET A 123 -24.00 -14.95 -6.73
CA MET A 123 -23.07 -14.15 -7.52
C MET A 123 -21.78 -14.96 -7.75
N ARG A 124 -20.97 -14.63 -8.76
CA ARG A 124 -19.76 -15.40 -9.10
C ARG A 124 -18.92 -15.68 -7.85
N ARG A 125 -18.74 -16.97 -7.53
CA ARG A 125 -17.83 -17.42 -6.47
C ARG A 125 -16.41 -16.97 -6.85
N ASN A 126 -15.74 -16.26 -5.93
CA ASN A 126 -14.32 -15.89 -5.99
C ASN A 126 -13.94 -14.72 -6.93
N GLY A 127 -14.91 -13.94 -7.41
CA GLY A 127 -14.66 -12.75 -8.22
C GLY A 127 -14.34 -13.02 -9.69
N TYR A 128 -13.64 -12.08 -10.35
CA TYR A 128 -13.31 -12.15 -11.79
C TYR A 128 -11.87 -12.62 -12.06
N TYR A 129 -11.06 -12.76 -11.02
CA TYR A 129 -9.66 -13.17 -11.09
C TYR A 129 -9.42 -14.28 -10.06
N THR A 130 -8.62 -15.27 -10.43
CA THR A 130 -8.17 -16.28 -9.46
C THR A 130 -7.22 -15.62 -8.45
N PRO A 131 -7.08 -16.18 -7.22
CA PRO A 131 -6.12 -15.67 -6.25
C PRO A 131 -4.70 -15.56 -6.83
N THR A 132 -4.26 -16.57 -7.59
CA THR A 132 -2.96 -16.59 -8.26
C THR A 132 -2.75 -15.39 -9.18
N VAL A 133 -3.73 -15.03 -10.00
CA VAL A 133 -3.61 -13.87 -10.90
C VAL A 133 -3.51 -12.56 -10.13
N VAL A 134 -4.20 -12.46 -8.98
CA VAL A 134 -4.10 -11.28 -8.11
C VAL A 134 -2.71 -11.21 -7.46
N GLU A 135 -2.20 -12.33 -6.96
CA GLU A 135 -0.87 -12.42 -6.34
C GLU A 135 0.25 -12.11 -7.34
N GLU A 136 0.15 -12.62 -8.57
CA GLU A 136 1.07 -12.29 -9.66
C GLU A 136 1.08 -10.80 -9.99
N ALA A 137 -0.12 -10.19 -10.07
CA ALA A 137 -0.24 -8.75 -10.28
C ALA A 137 0.38 -7.95 -9.13
N GLU A 138 0.17 -8.36 -7.89
CA GLU A 138 0.80 -7.72 -6.74
C GLU A 138 2.33 -7.84 -6.76
N GLU A 139 2.86 -9.01 -7.11
CA GLU A 139 4.30 -9.20 -7.18
C GLU A 139 4.92 -8.33 -8.26
N GLU A 140 4.24 -8.14 -9.39
CA GLU A 140 4.73 -7.28 -10.45
C GLU A 140 4.77 -5.80 -10.04
N VAL A 141 3.79 -5.32 -9.28
CA VAL A 141 3.84 -3.98 -8.68
C VAL A 141 5.05 -3.83 -7.76
N ARG A 142 5.37 -4.85 -6.94
CA ARG A 142 6.57 -4.81 -6.09
C ARG A 142 7.85 -4.71 -6.90
N LYS A 143 7.98 -5.49 -7.98
CA LYS A 143 9.16 -5.45 -8.86
C LYS A 143 9.33 -4.08 -9.51
N LEU A 144 8.24 -3.51 -10.03
CA LEU A 144 8.27 -2.17 -10.64
C LEU A 144 8.70 -1.10 -9.63
N CYS A 145 8.18 -1.14 -8.41
CA CYS A 145 8.57 -0.19 -7.36
C CYS A 145 10.01 -0.37 -6.88
N LYS A 146 10.53 -1.60 -6.81
CA LYS A 146 11.95 -1.85 -6.47
C LYS A 146 12.90 -1.36 -7.55
N ALA A 147 12.55 -1.53 -8.83
CA ALA A 147 13.36 -1.07 -9.95
C ALA A 147 13.46 0.47 -10.05
N MET A 148 12.50 1.19 -9.45
CA MET A 148 12.49 2.66 -9.38
C MET A 148 13.40 3.23 -8.28
N ILE A 149 13.96 2.41 -7.37
CA ILE A 149 14.95 2.85 -6.38
C ILE A 149 16.34 2.77 -7.04
N PRO A 150 17.02 3.88 -7.36
CA PRO A 150 18.35 3.83 -7.93
C PRO A 150 19.34 3.22 -6.93
N ASN A 151 20.21 2.32 -7.37
CA ASN A 151 21.41 1.85 -6.64
C ASN A 151 22.46 2.97 -6.49
N SER A 152 22.09 4.12 -5.97
CA SER A 152 22.99 5.26 -5.80
C SER A 152 22.67 6.00 -4.52
N MET A 153 23.38 5.65 -3.46
CA MET A 153 24.05 6.54 -2.49
C MET A 153 24.71 5.67 -1.41
N VAL A 154 25.69 4.86 -1.81
CA VAL A 154 26.78 4.44 -0.91
C VAL A 154 28.06 5.00 -1.52
N THR A 155 28.28 6.29 -1.34
CA THR A 155 29.63 6.83 -1.32
C THR A 155 29.96 7.02 0.14
N GLU A 156 30.59 6.01 0.73
CA GLU A 156 31.37 6.20 1.95
C GLU A 156 32.39 7.32 1.65
N THR A 157 32.12 8.52 2.13
CA THR A 157 33.16 9.53 2.28
C THR A 157 34.08 9.04 3.39
N VAL A 158 35.12 8.31 3.01
CA VAL A 158 36.31 8.09 3.84
C VAL A 158 36.86 9.47 4.15
N VAL A 159 36.69 9.91 5.41
CA VAL A 159 37.40 11.07 5.94
C VAL A 159 38.81 10.60 6.25
N GLU A 160 39.73 10.78 5.31
CA GLU A 160 41.16 10.70 5.60
C GLU A 160 41.54 11.92 6.44
N THR A 161 41.78 11.71 7.73
CA THR A 161 42.48 12.66 8.59
C THR A 161 43.97 12.60 8.28
N PRO A 162 44.65 13.72 7.95
CA PRO A 162 46.10 13.72 7.94
C PRO A 162 46.62 13.90 9.38
N GLU A 163 47.42 12.92 9.81
CA GLU A 163 48.33 13.03 10.93
C GLU A 163 49.48 13.99 10.55
N GLU A 164 49.78 14.99 11.38
CA GLU A 164 51.15 15.53 11.46
C GLU A 164 51.56 15.69 12.92
N GLU A 165 52.68 15.02 13.21
CA GLU A 165 53.38 14.87 14.47
C GLU A 165 54.36 16.03 14.72
N ASN A 166 54.40 16.47 15.98
CA ASN A 166 55.58 16.72 16.82
C ASN A 166 56.55 17.92 16.63
N VAL A 167 56.60 18.72 17.71
CA VAL A 167 57.78 19.24 18.49
C VAL A 167 58.54 20.42 17.84
N VAL A 168 58.80 21.56 18.50
CA VAL A 168 59.85 21.82 19.51
C VAL A 168 59.54 23.07 20.37
N GLU A 169 60.01 22.97 21.61
CA GLU A 169 60.02 23.83 22.79
C GLU A 169 60.83 25.14 22.70
N VAL A 170 60.68 25.98 23.75
CA VAL A 170 61.61 26.96 24.36
C VAL A 170 61.18 28.44 24.27
N GLY A 171 60.96 29.05 25.44
CA GLY A 171 61.24 30.49 25.64
C GLY A 171 60.33 31.23 26.62
N ALA A 172 60.55 31.05 27.92
CA ALA A 172 60.01 31.94 28.95
C ALA A 172 60.66 33.34 28.86
N LEU A 173 59.87 34.39 29.00
CA LEU A 173 60.30 35.64 29.63
C LEU A 173 59.10 36.40 30.18
N ALA A 174 59.00 36.37 31.50
CA ALA A 174 58.22 37.29 32.31
C ALA A 174 58.77 38.72 32.16
N LEU A 175 57.90 39.73 32.11
CA LEU A 175 58.17 41.07 32.63
C LEU A 175 56.85 41.75 33.05
N LEU A 176 56.60 41.66 34.36
CA LEU A 176 56.08 42.68 35.27
C LEU A 176 54.75 43.41 34.97
N GLY A 177 53.75 43.02 35.77
CA GLY A 177 53.00 43.92 36.66
C GLY A 177 52.93 43.27 38.03
#